data_AF-A0A8T2XDC6-F1
#
_entry.id   AF-A0A8T2XDC6-F1
#
_cell.length_a   1.000
_cell.length_b   1.000
_cell.length_c   1.000
_cell.angle_alpha   90.00
_cell.angle_beta   90.00
_cell.angle_gamma   90.00
#
_symmetry.space_group_name_H-M   'P 1'
#
loop_
_entity.id
_entity.type
_entity.pdbx_description
1 polymer ?
#
loop_
_entity_poly.entity_id
_entity_poly.type
_entity_poly.pdbx_seq_one_letter_code
_entity_poly.pdbx_strand_id
1 'polypeptide(L)'
;MKYLSKVIDETLRMVTFSLTVFREAKTDFCMNGYTIPKGWKVLAWFRTIHLDPEVYPNPKEFNPSRWDDYTPKAGTFLPFGAGSRLCPGNNLAKLEISIFLHYFLLDYRQVSLYCLNVRIQNVLGDSYPIQDQ
;
A
#
# COMPACT_ATOMS: atom_id res chain seq x y z
N MET A 1 -1.88 -7.68 -15.58
CA MET A 1 -1.96 -7.97 -14.12
C MET A 1 -0.61 -8.01 -13.40
N LYS A 2 0.48 -8.53 -13.97
CA LYS A 2 1.79 -8.65 -13.26
C LYS A 2 2.36 -7.33 -12.70
N TYR A 3 2.22 -6.21 -13.42
CA TYR A 3 2.66 -4.90 -12.90
C TYR A 3 1.70 -4.36 -11.83
N LEU A 4 0.39 -4.59 -12.01
CA LEU A 4 -0.63 -4.18 -11.04
C LEU A 4 -0.42 -4.83 -9.67
N SER A 5 -0.06 -6.12 -9.62
CA SER A 5 0.24 -6.78 -8.34
C SER A 5 1.45 -6.15 -7.63
N LYS A 6 2.47 -5.71 -8.37
CA LYS A 6 3.64 -5.01 -7.81
C LYS A 6 3.27 -3.65 -7.24
N VAL A 7 2.39 -2.91 -7.94
CA VAL A 7 1.82 -1.64 -7.46
C VAL A 7 1.03 -1.86 -6.17
N ILE A 8 0.22 -2.91 -6.11
CA ILE A 8 -0.56 -3.26 -4.91
C ILE A 8 0.38 -3.60 -3.74
N ASP A 9 1.37 -4.46 -3.96
CA ASP A 9 2.31 -4.86 -2.91
C ASP A 9 3.16 -3.68 -2.41
N GLU A 10 3.60 -2.79 -3.30
CA GLU A 10 4.31 -1.57 -2.89
C GLU A 10 3.41 -0.60 -2.12
N THR A 11 2.14 -0.49 -2.51
CA THR A 11 1.15 0.31 -1.78
C THR A 11 0.95 -0.24 -0.37
N LEU A 12 0.80 -1.57 -0.23
CA LEU A 12 0.63 -2.24 1.07
C LEU A 12 1.88 -2.14 1.95
N ARG A 13 3.08 -2.12 1.36
CA ARG A 13 4.34 -1.88 2.08
C ARG A 13 4.38 -0.46 2.66
N MET A 14 4.09 0.55 1.83
CA MET A 14 4.20 1.95 2.25
C MET A 14 3.07 2.41 3.16
N VAL A 15 1.84 1.99 2.86
CA VAL A 15 0.61 2.32 3.59
C VAL A 15 0.10 1.05 4.26
N THR A 16 0.85 0.59 5.25
CA THR A 16 0.45 -0.58 6.03
C THR A 16 -0.77 -0.25 6.88
N PHE A 17 -1.92 -0.88 6.58
CA PHE A 17 -3.18 -0.65 7.28
C PHE A 17 -3.13 -1.10 8.75
N SER A 18 -2.55 -2.28 9.00
CA SER A 18 -2.29 -2.77 10.36
C SER A 18 -0.88 -2.39 10.78
N LEU A 19 -0.72 -1.23 11.40
CA LEU A 19 0.59 -0.74 11.82
C LEU A 19 1.23 -1.67 12.85
N THR A 20 0.45 -2.23 13.76
CA THR A 20 0.98 -2.94 14.93
C THR A 20 0.11 -4.12 15.33
N VAL A 21 0.71 -5.12 15.99
CA VAL A 21 -0.04 -6.14 16.72
C VAL A 21 0.42 -6.23 18.17
N PHE A 22 -0.52 -6.53 19.05
CA PHE A 22 -0.24 -6.76 20.47
C PHE A 22 0.01 -8.25 20.73
N ARG A 23 0.99 -8.52 21.58
CA ARG A 23 1.35 -9.85 22.09
C ARG A 23 1.56 -9.77 23.59
N GLU A 24 1.54 -10.92 24.24
CA GLU A 24 1.91 -11.05 25.64
C GLU A 24 3.02 -12.09 25.77
N ALA A 25 4.06 -11.77 26.54
CA ALA A 25 5.12 -12.71 26.86
C ALA A 25 4.57 -13.83 27.75
N LYS A 26 4.54 -15.07 27.24
CA LYS A 26 4.04 -16.24 28.00
C LYS A 26 5.06 -16.79 28.99
N THR A 27 6.33 -16.52 28.76
CA THR A 27 7.49 -16.90 29.56
C THR A 27 8.47 -15.74 29.57
N ASP A 28 9.38 -15.73 30.53
CA ASP A 28 10.54 -14.84 30.46
C ASP A 28 11.40 -15.25 29.27
N PHE A 29 11.87 -14.29 28.48
CA PHE A 29 12.79 -14.56 27.38
C PHE A 29 13.73 -13.38 27.12
N CYS A 30 14.90 -13.67 26.55
CA CYS A 30 15.87 -12.65 26.17
C CYS A 30 15.81 -12.39 24.67
N MET A 31 15.75 -11.12 24.26
CA MET A 31 15.79 -10.69 22.87
C MET A 31 16.72 -9.47 22.74
N ASN A 32 17.69 -9.54 21.85
CA ASN A 32 18.67 -8.47 21.58
C ASN A 32 19.34 -7.91 22.86
N GLY A 33 19.64 -8.76 23.84
CA GLY A 33 20.24 -8.38 25.12
C GLY A 33 19.25 -7.86 26.16
N TYR A 34 17.96 -7.76 25.85
CA TYR A 34 16.90 -7.35 26.78
C TYR A 34 16.13 -8.56 27.30
N THR A 35 15.89 -8.62 28.61
CA THR A 35 14.98 -9.60 29.21
C THR A 35 13.56 -9.05 29.19
N ILE A 36 12.65 -9.78 28.54
CA ILE A 36 11.21 -9.48 28.51
C ILE A 36 10.53 -10.44 29.50
N PRO A 37 10.02 -9.95 30.64
CA PRO A 37 9.36 -10.79 31.63
C PRO A 37 7.99 -11.29 31.16
N LYS A 38 7.59 -12.45 31.69
CA LYS A 38 6.26 -13.03 31.54
C LYS A 38 5.18 -12.02 31.94
N GLY A 39 4.09 -12.00 31.17
CA GLY A 39 2.94 -11.12 31.38
C GLY A 39 3.08 -9.74 30.74
N TRP A 40 4.27 -9.36 30.27
CA TRP A 40 4.46 -8.09 29.58
C TRP A 40 3.72 -8.05 28.25
N LYS A 41 3.09 -6.91 27.97
CA LYS A 41 2.48 -6.62 26.67
C LYS A 41 3.56 -6.10 25.72
N VAL A 42 3.68 -6.75 24.57
CA VAL A 42 4.64 -6.41 23.52
C VAL A 42 3.88 -5.89 22.32
N LEU A 43 4.25 -4.72 21.85
CA LEU A 43 3.76 -4.13 20.61
C LEU A 43 4.75 -4.46 19.50
N ALA A 44 4.36 -5.31 18.55
CA ALA A 44 5.15 -5.54 17.35
C ALA A 44 4.74 -4.52 16.29
N TRP A 45 5.66 -3.64 15.90
CA TRP A 45 5.42 -2.58 14.92
C TRP A 45 5.85 -3.04 13.53
N PHE A 46 4.91 -3.37 12.64
CA PHE A 46 5.24 -3.85 11.29
C PHE A 46 5.72 -2.72 10.36
N ARG A 47 5.36 -1.47 10.65
CA ARG A 47 5.81 -0.33 9.83
C ARG A 47 7.33 -0.17 9.85
N THR A 48 8.00 -0.52 10.95
CA THR A 48 9.45 -0.32 11.06
C THR A 48 10.20 -1.16 10.04
N ILE A 49 9.85 -2.45 9.90
CA ILE A 49 10.51 -3.34 8.93
C ILE A 49 10.25 -2.92 7.47
N HIS A 50 9.07 -2.39 7.18
CA HIS A 50 8.75 -1.85 5.85
C HIS A 50 9.49 -0.57 5.50
N LEU A 51 9.96 0.19 6.51
CA LEU A 51 10.72 1.43 6.34
C LEU A 51 12.22 1.26 6.59
N ASP A 52 12.67 0.05 6.88
CA ASP A 52 14.06 -0.25 7.17
C ASP A 52 14.91 -0.21 5.88
N PRO A 53 15.91 0.67 5.76
CA PRO A 53 16.77 0.76 4.58
C PRO A 53 17.67 -0.47 4.38
N GLU A 54 17.92 -1.28 5.42
CA GLU A 54 18.68 -2.53 5.29
C GLU A 54 17.84 -3.63 4.60
N VAL A 55 16.51 -3.52 4.69
CA VAL A 55 15.57 -4.45 4.07
C VAL A 55 15.07 -3.94 2.72
N TYR A 56 14.76 -2.65 2.65
CA TYR A 56 14.22 -1.98 1.47
C TYR A 56 15.07 -0.75 1.12
N PRO A 57 15.94 -0.83 0.11
CA PRO A 57 16.66 0.33 -0.41
C PRO A 57 15.69 1.44 -0.83
N ASN A 58 16.03 2.67 -0.47
CA ASN A 58 15.19 3.86 -0.58
C ASN A 58 13.73 3.60 -0.10
N PRO A 59 13.53 3.30 1.19
CA PRO A 59 12.27 2.74 1.68
C PRO A 59 11.07 3.70 1.56
N LYS A 60 11.34 5.00 1.46
CA LYS A 60 10.33 6.07 1.32
C LYS A 60 9.92 6.31 -0.13
N GLU A 61 10.64 5.77 -1.11
CA GLU A 61 10.29 5.86 -2.52
C GLU A 61 9.25 4.79 -2.86
N PHE A 62 8.18 5.23 -3.53
CA PHE A 62 7.21 4.33 -4.14
C PHE A 62 7.81 3.74 -5.41
N ASN A 63 8.25 2.49 -5.35
CA ASN A 63 8.91 1.82 -6.48
C ASN A 63 8.35 0.40 -6.68
N PRO A 64 7.33 0.22 -7.54
CA PRO A 64 6.80 -1.10 -7.88
C PRO A 64 7.83 -2.04 -8.51
N SER A 65 8.81 -1.52 -9.24
CA SER A 65 9.86 -2.34 -9.85
C SER A 65 10.78 -2.99 -8.83
N ARG A 66 10.74 -2.61 -7.54
CA ARG A 66 11.46 -3.34 -6.49
C ARG A 66 11.04 -4.81 -6.43
N TRP A 67 9.83 -5.14 -6.88
CA TRP A 67 9.26 -6.49 -6.88
C TRP A 67 9.55 -7.27 -8.18
N ASP A 68 10.42 -6.76 -9.08
CA ASP A 68 10.74 -7.42 -10.35
C ASP A 68 11.44 -8.77 -10.14
N ASP A 69 12.44 -8.82 -9.25
CA ASP A 69 13.21 -10.02 -8.90
C ASP A 69 13.33 -10.24 -7.38
N TYR A 70 12.49 -9.55 -6.60
CA TYR A 70 12.54 -9.58 -5.15
C TYR A 70 11.46 -10.50 -4.57
N THR A 71 11.90 -11.61 -4.00
CA THR A 71 11.07 -12.39 -3.08
C THR A 71 11.37 -11.93 -1.65
N PRO A 72 10.40 -11.33 -0.94
CA PRO A 72 10.63 -10.88 0.43
C PRO A 72 11.01 -12.07 1.31
N LYS A 73 12.02 -11.88 2.16
CA LYS A 73 12.39 -12.86 3.17
C LYS A 73 11.24 -13.00 4.17
N ALA A 74 11.14 -14.17 4.81
CA ALA A 74 10.15 -14.37 5.86
C ALA A 74 10.31 -13.30 6.94
N GLY A 75 9.22 -12.61 7.28
CA GLY A 75 9.24 -11.53 8.28
C GLY A 75 9.56 -10.13 7.75
N THR A 76 9.92 -9.96 6.47
CA THR A 76 10.27 -8.63 5.93
C THR A 76 9.12 -7.92 5.24
N PHE A 77 8.12 -8.66 4.76
CA PHE A 77 6.88 -8.12 4.18
C PHE A 77 5.66 -8.66 4.92
N LEU A 78 5.04 -7.81 5.73
CA LEU A 78 4.00 -8.16 6.71
C LEU A 78 2.74 -7.28 6.63
N PRO A 79 2.20 -6.95 5.43
CA PRO A 79 1.05 -6.05 5.32
C PRO A 79 -0.22 -6.60 5.98
N PHE A 80 -0.27 -7.92 6.13
CA PHE A 80 -1.38 -8.66 6.74
C PHE A 80 -0.94 -9.50 7.95
N GLY A 81 0.24 -9.20 8.51
CA GLY A 81 0.88 -10.00 9.57
C GLY A 81 1.57 -11.26 9.04
N ALA A 82 1.85 -12.21 9.94
CA ALA A 82 2.50 -13.49 9.64
C ALA A 82 2.17 -14.58 10.68
N GLY A 83 2.60 -15.81 10.37
CA GLY A 83 2.47 -16.98 11.23
C GLY A 83 1.04 -17.49 11.36
N SER A 84 0.73 -18.16 12.46
CA SER A 84 -0.60 -18.75 12.72
C SER A 84 -1.74 -17.73 12.88
N ARG A 85 -1.41 -16.44 12.96
CA ARG A 85 -2.35 -15.32 13.04
C ARG A 85 -2.30 -14.42 11.81
N LEU A 86 -1.79 -14.93 10.68
CA LEU A 86 -1.85 -14.25 9.38
C LEU A 86 -3.32 -13.93 9.05
N CYS A 87 -3.58 -12.73 8.52
CA CYS A 87 -4.93 -12.33 8.16
C CYS A 87 -5.54 -13.33 7.15
N PRO A 88 -6.68 -13.97 7.47
CA PRO A 88 -7.34 -14.87 6.52
C PRO A 88 -7.81 -14.15 5.26
N GLY A 89 -8.04 -12.83 5.35
CA GLY A 89 -8.45 -11.98 4.22
C GLY A 89 -7.31 -11.51 3.30
N ASN A 90 -6.04 -11.91 3.52
CA ASN A 90 -4.90 -11.45 2.70
C ASN A 90 -5.13 -11.65 1.19
N ASN A 91 -5.49 -12.88 0.80
CA ASN A 91 -5.70 -13.20 -0.61
C ASN A 91 -6.96 -12.55 -1.18
N LEU A 92 -8.04 -12.49 -0.39
CA LEU A 92 -9.28 -11.85 -0.79
C LEU A 92 -9.08 -10.35 -1.02
N ALA A 93 -8.44 -9.66 -0.08
CA ALA A 93 -8.17 -8.22 -0.20
C ALA A 93 -7.33 -7.91 -1.44
N LYS A 94 -6.27 -8.68 -1.71
CA LYS A 94 -5.46 -8.49 -2.92
C LYS A 94 -6.25 -8.72 -4.21
N LEU A 95 -7.16 -9.71 -4.21
CA LEU A 95 -8.05 -9.97 -5.33
C LEU A 95 -9.02 -8.81 -5.56
N GLU A 96 -9.69 -8.35 -4.50
CA GLU A 96 -10.65 -7.24 -4.56
C GLU A 96 -9.98 -5.94 -5.01
N ILE A 97 -8.80 -5.60 -4.48
CA ILE A 97 -8.01 -4.44 -4.93
C ILE A 97 -7.65 -4.58 -6.41
N SER A 98 -7.26 -5.77 -6.85
CA SER A 98 -6.90 -6.01 -8.25
C SER A 98 -8.09 -5.82 -9.19
N ILE A 99 -9.26 -6.33 -8.82
CA ILE A 99 -10.51 -6.17 -9.56
C ILE A 99 -10.91 -4.70 -9.60
N PHE A 100 -10.93 -4.04 -8.43
CA PHE A 100 -11.26 -2.63 -8.32
C PHE A 100 -10.36 -1.77 -9.19
N LEU A 101 -9.04 -1.93 -9.11
CA LEU A 101 -8.09 -1.14 -9.90
C LEU A 101 -8.19 -1.45 -11.40
N HIS A 102 -8.49 -2.68 -11.79
CA HIS A 102 -8.70 -3.03 -13.19
C HIS A 102 -9.85 -2.22 -13.80
N TYR A 103 -11.02 -2.24 -13.17
CA TYR A 103 -12.18 -1.48 -13.63
C TYR A 103 -11.96 0.03 -13.48
N PHE A 104 -11.41 0.47 -12.36
CA PHE A 104 -11.14 1.88 -12.11
C PHE A 104 -10.16 2.48 -13.13
N LEU A 105 -9.14 1.75 -13.58
CA LEU A 105 -8.17 2.30 -14.54
C LEU A 105 -8.64 2.20 -16.00
N LEU A 106 -9.50 1.24 -16.33
CA LEU A 106 -9.95 1.00 -17.71
C LEU A 106 -11.27 1.72 -18.03
N ASP A 107 -12.23 1.75 -17.11
CA ASP A 107 -13.57 2.28 -17.39
C ASP A 107 -13.71 3.77 -17.03
N TYR A 108 -12.96 4.28 -16.05
CA TYR A 108 -13.06 5.70 -15.63
C TYR A 108 -12.32 6.69 -16.55
N ARG A 109 -11.83 6.24 -17.72
CA ARG A 109 -11.09 7.07 -18.68
C ARG A 109 -11.92 8.21 -19.32
N GLN A 110 -13.25 8.24 -19.18
CA GLN A 110 -14.06 9.29 -19.83
C GLN A 110 -14.40 10.51 -18.99
N VAL A 111 -14.32 10.48 -17.65
CA VAL A 111 -14.83 11.62 -16.85
C VAL A 111 -13.81 12.76 -16.68
N SER A 112 -12.50 12.47 -16.71
CA SER A 112 -11.49 13.52 -16.48
C SER A 112 -11.24 14.42 -17.71
N LEU A 113 -11.23 13.85 -18.93
CA LEU A 113 -10.96 14.64 -20.14
C LEU A 113 -12.20 15.42 -20.63
N TYR A 114 -13.41 14.88 -20.46
CA TYR A 114 -14.63 15.63 -20.80
C TYR A 114 -14.88 16.79 -19.82
N CYS A 115 -14.65 16.58 -18.52
CA CYS A 115 -14.90 17.63 -17.53
C CYS A 115 -13.85 18.76 -17.59
N LEU A 116 -12.60 18.48 -17.99
CA LEU A 116 -11.60 19.52 -18.23
C LEU A 116 -11.93 20.37 -19.47
N ASN A 117 -12.37 19.73 -20.58
CA ASN A 117 -12.76 20.47 -21.79
C ASN A 117 -14.05 21.29 -21.61
N VAL A 118 -15.05 20.75 -20.89
CA VAL A 118 -16.28 21.51 -20.55
C VAL A 118 -15.96 22.69 -19.64
N ARG A 119 -15.00 22.57 -18.72
CA ARG A 119 -14.62 23.67 -17.83
C ARG A 119 -13.76 24.74 -18.51
N ILE A 120 -12.99 24.41 -19.55
CA ILE A 120 -12.25 25.40 -20.35
C ILE A 120 -13.19 26.16 -21.31
N GLN A 121 -14.16 25.48 -21.93
CA GLN A 121 -15.16 26.17 -22.77
C GLN A 121 -16.09 27.08 -21.94
N ASN A 122 -16.50 26.66 -20.74
CA ASN A 122 -17.34 27.48 -19.86
C ASN A 122 -16.59 28.60 -19.12
N VAL A 123 -15.25 28.64 -19.16
CA VAL A 123 -14.44 29.74 -18.59
C VAL A 123 -14.00 30.74 -19.67
N LEU A 124 -13.93 30.32 -20.94
CA LEU A 124 -13.57 31.18 -22.07
C LEU A 124 -14.79 31.61 -22.94
N GLY A 125 -16.01 31.21 -22.56
CA GLY A 125 -17.23 31.40 -23.37
C GLY A 125 -18.06 32.67 -23.09
N ASP A 126 -17.75 33.43 -22.04
CA ASP A 126 -18.55 34.62 -21.65
C ASP A 126 -17.92 35.97 -22.05
N SER A 127 -17.03 35.98 -23.04
CA SER A 127 -16.47 37.24 -23.56
C SER A 127 -16.20 37.12 -25.04
N TYR A 128 -16.82 38.02 -25.81
CA TYR A 128 -16.75 38.23 -27.26
C TYR A 128 -17.88 37.59 -28.10
N PRO A 129 -18.87 38.39 -28.58
CA PRO A 129 -19.81 37.93 -29.59
C PRO A 129 -19.09 37.77 -30.92
N ILE A 130 -19.27 36.62 -31.56
CA ILE A 130 -18.90 36.36 -32.94
C ILE A 130 -19.86 37.19 -33.81
N GLN A 131 -19.35 38.22 -34.48
CA GLN A 131 -20.05 38.82 -35.61
C GLN A 131 -19.77 37.97 -36.85
N ASP A 132 -20.83 37.43 -37.43
CA ASP A 132 -20.84 36.80 -38.74
C ASP A 132 -20.37 37.79 -39.82
N GLN A 133 -19.29 37.44 -40.52
CA GLN A 133 -19.07 37.80 -41.93
C GLN A 133 -18.09 36.84 -42.62
#